data_AF-A0A9P9DBR8-F1
#
_entry.id   AF-A0A9P9DBR8-F1
#
_cell.length_a   1.000
_cell.length_b   1.000
_cell.length_c   1.000
_cell.angle_alpha   90.00
_cell.angle_beta   90.00
_cell.angle_gamma   90.00
#
_symmetry.space_group_name_H-M   'P 1'
#
loop_
_entity.id
_entity.type
_entity.pdbx_description
1 polymer ?
#
loop_
_entity_poly.entity_id
_entity_poly.type
_entity_poly.pdbx_seq_one_letter_code
_entity_poly.pdbx_strand_id
1 'polypeptide(L)'
;MLTANTENHSRMRRLFSPAFSERALNQQEPLFRKYVDLLMYEISKVGEDGKKPVEMTQLLNYATFDVMVELYFGQPLDLLAKNEYSPWVRSIFESLKMLPLASMVNYYPILNAIFARFKPKSVTKQRVTHCKHSEDRVNQRLQHGSDRPDIWNLVLSAKEGKGLTLEEMHSNVKLFMLAGLETT
;
A
#
# COMPACT_ATOMS: atom_id res chain seq x y z
N MET A 1 1.80 12.00 6.09
CA MET A 1 0.54 12.52 6.69
C MET A 1 0.42 12.32 8.19
N LEU A 2 0.60 11.11 8.75
CA LEU A 2 0.27 10.80 10.16
C LEU A 2 1.00 11.62 11.23
N THR A 3 2.25 12.03 10.98
CA THR A 3 3.07 12.79 11.93
C THR A 3 3.32 14.23 11.48
N ALA A 4 2.63 14.68 10.42
CA ALA A 4 2.81 16.01 9.87
C ALA A 4 2.11 17.06 10.74
N ASN A 5 2.71 18.26 10.83
CA ASN A 5 2.02 19.41 11.40
C ASN A 5 0.79 19.80 10.55
N THR A 6 -0.11 20.62 11.10
CA THR A 6 -1.38 20.99 10.45
C THR A 6 -1.18 21.55 9.04
N GLU A 7 -0.17 22.39 8.85
CA GLU A 7 0.14 23.00 7.57
C GLU A 7 0.56 21.97 6.52
N ASN A 8 1.52 21.09 6.84
CA ASN A 8 1.97 20.03 5.95
C ASN A 8 0.87 19.01 5.68
N HIS A 9 0.07 18.67 6.68
CA HIS A 9 -1.08 17.78 6.50
C HIS A 9 -2.09 18.39 5.50
N SER A 10 -2.40 19.67 5.64
CA SER A 10 -3.31 20.38 4.74
C SER A 10 -2.76 20.47 3.31
N ARG A 11 -1.45 20.76 3.15
CA ARG A 11 -0.76 20.74 1.85
C ARG A 11 -0.85 19.36 1.20
N MET A 12 -0.45 18.31 1.92
CA MET A 12 -0.46 16.93 1.41
C MET A 12 -1.88 16.52 1.01
N ARG A 13 -2.89 16.79 1.86
CA ARG A 13 -4.29 16.47 1.56
C ARG A 13 -4.73 17.13 0.26
N ARG A 14 -4.45 18.43 0.09
CA ARG A 14 -4.77 19.17 -1.12
C ARG A 14 -4.11 18.61 -2.38
N LEU A 15 -2.89 18.06 -2.26
CA LEU A 15 -2.17 17.44 -3.38
C LEU A 15 -2.79 16.10 -3.80
N PHE A 16 -3.26 15.30 -2.84
CA PHE A 16 -3.87 14.00 -3.13
C PHE A 16 -5.35 14.08 -3.50
N SER A 17 -6.09 15.10 -3.04
CA SER A 17 -7.54 15.23 -3.30
C SER A 17 -7.95 15.05 -4.77
N PRO A 18 -7.25 15.61 -5.78
CA PRO A 18 -7.63 15.43 -7.19
C PRO A 18 -7.63 13.96 -7.64
N ALA A 19 -6.76 13.13 -7.06
CA ALA A 19 -6.66 11.70 -7.39
C ALA A 19 -7.83 10.87 -6.88
N PHE A 20 -8.61 11.42 -5.96
CA PHE A 20 -9.85 10.83 -5.44
C PHE A 20 -11.09 11.58 -5.94
N SER A 21 -10.95 12.42 -6.98
CA SER A 21 -12.10 13.07 -7.62
C SER A 21 -12.91 12.08 -8.44
N GLU A 22 -14.20 12.34 -8.62
CA GLU A 22 -15.09 11.52 -9.45
C GLU A 22 -14.54 11.31 -10.87
N ARG A 23 -13.98 12.36 -11.47
CA ARG A 23 -13.33 12.28 -12.78
C ARG A 23 -12.16 11.29 -12.77
N ALA A 24 -11.29 11.36 -11.75
CA ALA A 24 -10.16 10.45 -11.62
C ALA A 24 -10.64 9.00 -11.40
N LEU A 25 -11.65 8.79 -10.56
CA LEU A 25 -12.25 7.47 -10.33
C LEU A 25 -12.85 6.87 -11.61
N ASN A 26 -13.59 7.67 -12.40
CA ASN A 26 -14.12 7.22 -13.69
C ASN A 26 -13.02 6.85 -14.67
N GLN A 27 -11.89 7.56 -14.67
CA GLN A 27 -10.73 7.19 -15.48
C GLN A 27 -10.06 5.89 -15.04
N GLN A 28 -10.27 5.46 -13.79
CA GLN A 28 -9.77 4.20 -13.24
C GLN A 28 -10.75 3.03 -13.42
N GLU A 29 -11.96 3.24 -13.95
CA GLU A 29 -12.95 2.18 -14.20
C GLU A 29 -12.36 0.96 -14.94
N PRO A 30 -11.54 1.11 -16.02
CA PRO A 30 -10.99 -0.04 -16.72
C PRO A 30 -10.10 -0.93 -15.82
N LEU A 31 -9.40 -0.33 -14.85
CA LEU A 31 -8.59 -1.04 -13.89
C LEU A 31 -9.46 -1.86 -12.94
N PHE A 32 -10.50 -1.25 -12.37
CA PHE A 32 -11.43 -1.95 -11.49
C PHE A 32 -12.11 -3.11 -12.22
N ARG A 33 -12.56 -2.89 -13.47
CA ARG A 33 -13.21 -3.91 -14.28
C ARG A 33 -12.29 -5.12 -14.54
N LYS A 34 -11.03 -4.87 -14.90
CA LYS A 34 -10.00 -5.93 -15.05
C LYS A 34 -9.93 -6.84 -13.81
N TYR A 35 -9.92 -6.24 -12.61
CA TYR A 35 -9.81 -7.02 -11.37
C TYR A 35 -11.10 -7.69 -10.95
N VAL A 36 -12.27 -7.10 -11.25
CA VAL A 36 -13.56 -7.76 -11.07
C VAL A 36 -13.66 -9.00 -11.97
N ASP A 37 -13.28 -8.88 -13.24
CA ASP A 37 -13.30 -10.01 -14.17
C ASP A 37 -12.35 -11.13 -13.70
N LEU A 38 -11.15 -10.78 -13.24
CA LEU A 38 -10.19 -11.74 -12.68
C LEU A 38 -10.68 -12.38 -11.38
N LEU A 39 -11.34 -11.61 -10.51
CA LEU A 39 -11.91 -12.12 -9.26
C LEU A 39 -13.00 -13.14 -9.53
N MET A 40 -13.92 -12.84 -10.46
CA MET A 40 -14.97 -13.78 -10.86
C MET A 40 -14.39 -15.07 -11.43
N TYR A 41 -13.35 -14.96 -12.25
CA TYR A 41 -12.63 -16.12 -12.78
C TYR A 41 -12.01 -16.97 -11.66
N GLU A 42 -11.29 -16.37 -10.71
CA GLU A 42 -10.66 -17.11 -9.61
C GLU A 42 -11.68 -17.69 -8.63
N ILE A 43 -12.83 -17.04 -8.39
CA ILE A 43 -13.93 -17.60 -7.58
C ILE A 43 -14.45 -18.89 -8.22
N SER A 44 -14.77 -18.87 -9.52
CA SER A 44 -15.23 -20.06 -10.24
C SER A 44 -14.19 -21.17 -10.21
N LYS A 45 -12.92 -20.84 -10.46
CA LYS A 45 -11.80 -21.79 -10.50
C LYS A 45 -11.53 -22.43 -9.14
N VAL A 46 -11.43 -21.64 -8.07
CA VAL A 46 -11.15 -22.13 -6.70
C VAL A 46 -12.36 -22.89 -6.15
N GLY A 47 -13.57 -22.42 -6.43
CA GLY A 47 -14.81 -23.05 -6.01
C GLY A 47 -15.22 -24.26 -6.85
N GLU A 48 -14.48 -24.61 -7.90
CA GLU A 48 -14.83 -25.65 -8.88
C GLU A 48 -16.28 -25.51 -9.37
N ASP A 49 -16.66 -24.28 -9.74
CA ASP A 49 -18.02 -23.90 -10.16
C ASP A 49 -19.10 -24.22 -9.12
N GLY A 50 -18.78 -23.99 -7.84
CA GLY A 50 -19.71 -24.15 -6.71
C GLY A 50 -19.67 -25.53 -6.05
N LYS A 51 -18.75 -26.41 -6.43
CA LYS A 51 -18.55 -27.72 -5.79
C LYS A 51 -17.76 -27.63 -4.48
N LYS A 52 -17.01 -26.56 -4.27
CA LYS A 52 -16.17 -26.35 -3.08
C LYS A 52 -16.43 -24.98 -2.44
N PRO A 53 -16.36 -24.88 -1.10
CA PRO A 53 -16.40 -23.59 -0.44
C PRO A 53 -15.18 -22.75 -0.81
N VAL A 54 -15.39 -21.45 -0.93
CA VAL A 54 -14.36 -20.47 -1.28
C VAL A 54 -14.13 -19.54 -0.09
N GLU A 55 -12.88 -19.31 0.27
CA GLU A 55 -12.51 -18.32 1.28
C GLU A 55 -12.52 -16.93 0.65
N MET A 56 -13.69 -16.28 0.70
CA MET A 56 -13.92 -15.00 0.02
C MET A 56 -13.08 -13.86 0.58
N THR A 57 -12.75 -13.88 1.87
CA THR A 57 -11.94 -12.84 2.51
C THR A 57 -10.56 -12.76 1.85
N GLN A 58 -9.92 -13.90 1.62
CA GLN A 58 -8.62 -14.02 1.00
C GLN A 58 -8.63 -13.54 -0.44
N LEU A 59 -9.61 -13.96 -1.24
CA LEU A 59 -9.71 -13.52 -2.65
C LEU A 59 -9.98 -12.01 -2.75
N LEU A 60 -10.85 -11.47 -1.89
CA LEU A 60 -11.10 -10.03 -1.82
C LEU A 60 -9.83 -9.26 -1.42
N ASN A 61 -9.09 -9.74 -0.42
CA ASN A 61 -7.82 -9.14 -0.01
C ASN A 61 -6.77 -9.16 -1.13
N TYR A 62 -6.71 -10.23 -1.94
CA TYR A 62 -5.83 -10.26 -3.10
C TYR A 62 -6.24 -9.24 -4.16
N ALA A 63 -7.54 -9.15 -4.46
CA ALA A 63 -8.08 -8.23 -5.44
C ALA A 63 -7.86 -6.77 -5.03
N THR A 64 -8.22 -6.40 -3.80
CA THR A 64 -8.09 -5.02 -3.31
C THR A 64 -6.63 -4.58 -3.28
N PHE A 65 -5.73 -5.48 -2.86
CA PHE A 65 -4.31 -5.16 -2.83
C PHE A 65 -3.70 -5.00 -4.21
N ASP A 66 -4.02 -5.89 -5.15
CA ASP A 66 -3.52 -5.76 -6.52
C ASP A 66 -4.05 -4.48 -7.19
N VAL A 67 -5.33 -4.13 -6.99
CA VAL A 67 -5.92 -2.85 -7.43
C VAL A 67 -5.12 -1.67 -6.86
N MET A 68 -4.88 -1.65 -5.55
CA MET A 68 -4.16 -0.57 -4.88
C MET A 68 -2.72 -0.44 -5.37
N VAL A 69 -2.01 -1.55 -5.52
CA VAL A 69 -0.62 -1.52 -5.99
C VAL A 69 -0.55 -1.07 -7.44
N GLU A 70 -1.47 -1.50 -8.30
CA GLU A 70 -1.50 -1.00 -9.67
C GLU A 70 -1.91 0.49 -9.73
N LEU A 71 -2.81 0.96 -8.86
CA LEU A 71 -3.15 2.39 -8.72
C LEU A 71 -1.97 3.24 -8.23
N TYR A 72 -1.22 2.75 -7.23
CA TYR A 72 -0.13 3.50 -6.62
C TYR A 72 1.18 3.36 -7.37
N PHE A 73 1.48 2.25 -8.03
CA PHE A 73 2.79 2.00 -8.62
C PHE A 73 2.74 1.74 -10.12
N GLY A 74 1.55 1.60 -10.70
CA GLY A 74 1.39 1.24 -12.12
C GLY A 74 1.81 -0.20 -12.44
N GLN A 75 2.10 -1.02 -11.42
CA GLN A 75 2.60 -2.38 -11.60
C GLN A 75 1.85 -3.35 -10.68
N PRO A 76 1.20 -4.40 -11.21
CA PRO A 76 0.52 -5.40 -10.41
C PRO A 76 1.52 -6.28 -9.63
N LEU A 77 1.03 -7.00 -8.62
CA LEU A 77 1.78 -8.06 -7.93
C LEU A 77 1.32 -9.47 -8.31
N ASP A 78 0.19 -9.54 -8.99
CA ASP A 78 -0.49 -10.75 -9.43
C ASP A 78 -0.84 -11.67 -8.24
N LEU A 79 -1.19 -11.08 -7.09
CA LEU A 79 -1.60 -11.84 -5.91
C LEU A 79 -2.85 -12.67 -6.20
N LEU A 80 -3.83 -12.07 -6.87
CA LEU A 80 -5.10 -12.71 -7.18
C LEU A 80 -4.91 -13.84 -8.21
N ALA A 81 -4.16 -13.57 -9.28
CA ALA A 81 -3.88 -14.55 -10.32
C ALA A 81 -3.07 -15.75 -9.79
N LYS A 82 -2.17 -15.52 -8.83
CA LYS A 82 -1.37 -16.58 -8.19
C LYS A 82 -2.08 -17.23 -7.00
N ASN A 83 -3.17 -16.63 -6.52
CA ASN A 83 -3.86 -17.01 -5.29
C ASN A 83 -2.88 -17.12 -4.09
N GLU A 84 -1.91 -16.21 -4.02
CA GLU A 84 -0.86 -16.25 -3.01
C GLU A 84 -0.34 -14.84 -2.66
N TYR A 85 -0.17 -14.56 -1.35
CA TYR A 85 0.57 -13.39 -0.91
C TYR A 85 2.06 -13.51 -1.23
N SER A 86 2.64 -12.49 -1.86
CA SER A 86 4.10 -12.40 -1.96
C SER A 86 4.73 -12.24 -0.57
N PRO A 87 6.00 -12.65 -0.38
CA PRO A 87 6.70 -12.50 0.89
C PRO A 87 6.69 -11.05 1.42
N TRP A 88 6.75 -10.08 0.51
CA TRP A 88 6.68 -8.66 0.87
C TRP A 88 5.31 -8.28 1.44
N VAL A 89 4.21 -8.75 0.84
CA VAL A 89 2.86 -8.44 1.32
C VAL A 89 2.58 -9.09 2.67
N ARG A 90 3.02 -10.34 2.87
CA ARG A 90 2.98 -11.00 4.19
C ARG A 90 3.68 -10.16 5.25
N SER A 91 4.85 -9.59 4.92
CA SER A 91 5.60 -8.73 5.84
C SER A 91 4.85 -7.45 6.24
N ILE A 92 3.97 -6.92 5.37
CA ILE A 92 3.13 -5.75 5.71
C ILE A 92 2.12 -6.14 6.78
N PHE A 93 1.37 -7.23 6.57
CA PHE A 93 0.39 -7.72 7.54
C PHE A 93 1.03 -8.06 8.89
N GLU A 94 2.20 -8.70 8.87
CA GLU A 94 2.96 -8.96 10.10
C GLU A 94 3.36 -7.66 10.79
N SER A 95 3.79 -6.64 10.04
CA SER A 95 4.18 -5.35 10.62
C SER A 95 3.01 -4.62 11.29
N LEU A 96 1.79 -4.73 10.75
CA LEU A 96 0.57 -4.18 11.32
C LEU A 96 0.26 -4.80 12.69
N LYS A 97 0.30 -6.13 12.77
CA LYS A 97 0.11 -6.88 14.03
C LYS A 97 1.14 -6.49 15.10
N MET A 98 2.33 -6.03 14.68
CA MET A 98 3.39 -5.58 15.58
C MET A 98 3.24 -4.13 16.05
N LEU A 99 2.37 -3.31 15.44
CA LEU A 99 2.20 -1.90 15.84
C LEU A 99 1.69 -1.74 17.28
N PRO A 100 0.65 -2.46 17.76
CA PRO A 100 0.20 -2.34 19.15
C PRO A 100 1.30 -2.74 20.14
N LEU A 101 2.03 -3.81 19.85
CA LEU A 101 3.15 -4.28 20.67
C LEU A 101 4.27 -3.22 20.73
N ALA A 102 4.63 -2.63 19.59
CA ALA A 102 5.62 -1.56 19.54
C ALA A 102 5.16 -0.32 20.34
N SER A 103 3.87 0.04 20.26
CA SER A 103 3.29 1.12 21.04
C SER A 103 3.37 0.84 22.55
N MET A 104 3.06 -0.37 23.00
CA MET A 104 3.21 -0.76 24.41
C MET A 104 4.67 -0.70 24.88
N VAL A 105 5.60 -1.22 24.09
CA VAL A 105 7.04 -1.17 24.41
C VAL A 105 7.52 0.28 24.54
N ASN A 106 7.10 1.16 23.62
CA ASN A 106 7.47 2.58 23.66
C ASN A 106 6.82 3.34 24.82
N TYR A 107 5.63 2.93 25.25
CA TYR A 107 4.92 3.57 26.36
C TYR A 107 5.63 3.34 27.72
N TYR A 108 6.25 2.17 27.92
CA TYR A 108 6.95 1.83 29.16
C TYR A 108 8.47 1.98 29.02
N PRO A 109 9.11 2.97 29.65
CA PRO A 109 10.55 3.25 29.46
C PRO A 109 11.47 2.07 29.76
N ILE A 110 11.12 1.24 30.75
CA ILE A 110 11.88 0.04 31.13
C ILE A 110 11.81 -1.02 30.01
N LEU A 111 10.62 -1.27 29.47
CA LEU A 111 10.45 -2.21 28.35
C LEU A 111 11.16 -1.70 27.10
N ASN A 112 11.09 -0.40 26.82
CA ASN A 112 11.82 0.21 25.71
C ASN A 112 13.34 0.03 25.86
N ALA A 113 13.89 0.27 27.07
CA ALA A 113 15.32 0.10 27.33
C ALA A 113 15.78 -1.36 27.14
N ILE A 114 15.00 -2.33 27.63
CA ILE A 114 15.27 -3.76 27.43
C ILE A 114 15.20 -4.11 25.94
N PHE A 115 14.13 -3.69 25.25
CA PHE A 115 13.95 -3.98 23.84
C PHE A 115 15.07 -3.35 22.99
N ALA A 116 15.45 -2.12 23.26
CA ALA A 116 16.57 -1.44 22.58
C ALA A 116 17.90 -2.19 22.78
N ARG A 117 18.14 -2.74 23.98
CA ARG A 117 19.37 -3.46 24.32
C ARG A 117 19.46 -4.85 23.66
N PHE A 118 18.33 -5.53 23.53
CA PHE A 118 18.25 -6.91 23.03
C PHE A 118 17.63 -7.04 21.63
N LYS A 119 17.41 -5.92 20.94
CA LYS A 119 16.77 -5.89 19.62
C LYS A 119 17.50 -6.81 18.64
N PRO A 120 16.85 -7.87 18.12
CA PRO A 120 17.48 -8.75 17.16
C PRO A 120 17.82 -8.00 15.87
N LYS A 121 19.03 -8.23 15.33
CA LYS A 121 19.44 -7.64 14.04
C LYS A 121 18.50 -8.04 12.88
N SER A 122 17.87 -9.21 12.98
CA SER A 122 16.87 -9.69 12.02
C SER A 122 15.66 -8.77 11.91
N VAL A 123 15.13 -8.27 13.03
CA VAL A 123 13.98 -7.35 13.06
C VAL A 123 14.30 -6.02 12.38
N THR A 124 15.50 -5.48 12.63
CA THR A 124 15.96 -4.25 11.96
C THR A 124 16.14 -4.48 10.46
N LYS A 125 16.75 -5.60 10.05
CA LYS A 125 16.95 -5.94 8.63
C LYS A 125 15.63 -6.15 7.89
N GLN A 126 14.65 -6.79 8.51
CA GLN A 126 13.32 -7.00 7.93
C GLN A 126 12.58 -5.67 7.74
N ARG A 127 12.62 -4.76 8.73
CA ARG A 127 12.08 -3.40 8.57
C ARG A 127 12.73 -2.62 7.42
N VAL A 128 14.06 -2.67 7.32
CA VAL A 128 14.79 -1.97 6.25
C VAL A 128 14.42 -2.55 4.89
N THR A 129 14.36 -3.88 4.76
CA THR A 129 13.97 -4.56 3.52
C THR A 129 12.54 -4.20 3.11
N HIS A 130 11.63 -4.18 4.07
CA HIS A 130 10.24 -3.81 3.85
C HIS A 130 10.10 -2.36 3.34
N CYS A 131 10.74 -1.40 4.02
CA CYS A 131 10.75 0.00 3.59
C CYS A 131 11.36 0.16 2.20
N LYS A 132 12.50 -0.50 1.96
CA LYS A 132 13.24 -0.38 0.70
C LYS A 132 12.43 -0.88 -0.49
N HIS A 133 11.67 -1.97 -0.35
CA HIS A 133 10.85 -2.47 -1.44
C HIS A 133 9.76 -1.47 -1.87
N SER A 134 9.09 -0.81 -0.91
CA SER A 134 8.12 0.25 -1.22
C SER A 134 8.79 1.45 -1.88
N GLU A 135 9.95 1.86 -1.38
CA GLU A 135 10.74 2.99 -1.92
C GLU A 135 11.23 2.71 -3.34
N ASP A 136 11.74 1.50 -3.60
CA ASP A 136 12.21 1.06 -4.91
C ASP A 136 11.08 1.09 -5.94
N ARG A 137 9.86 0.70 -5.57
CA ARG A 137 8.68 0.79 -6.45
C ARG A 137 8.29 2.23 -6.76
N VAL A 138 8.34 3.13 -5.78
CA VAL A 138 8.13 4.57 -6.03
C VAL A 138 9.20 5.08 -6.99
N ASN A 139 10.46 4.78 -6.72
CA ASN A 139 11.57 5.24 -7.55
C ASN A 139 11.46 4.73 -8.99
N GLN A 140 11.10 3.45 -9.18
CA GLN A 140 10.85 2.89 -10.51
C GLN A 140 9.69 3.58 -11.22
N ARG A 141 8.59 3.86 -10.52
CA ARG A 141 7.45 4.58 -11.10
C ARG A 141 7.82 6.02 -11.49
N LEU A 142 8.61 6.72 -10.67
CA LEU A 142 9.10 8.07 -10.96
C LEU A 142 10.07 8.09 -12.14
N GLN A 143 10.93 7.07 -12.28
CA GLN A 143 11.90 6.97 -13.38
C GLN A 143 11.25 6.63 -14.73
N HIS A 144 10.32 5.69 -14.76
CA HIS A 144 9.68 5.26 -16.01
C HIS A 144 8.62 6.23 -16.51
N GLY A 145 8.09 7.10 -15.65
CA GLY A 145 6.91 7.89 -16.00
C GLY A 145 5.67 7.00 -16.21
N SER A 146 4.56 7.62 -16.60
CA SER A 146 3.32 6.94 -16.98
C SER A 146 2.43 7.95 -17.68
N ASP A 147 1.66 7.51 -18.67
CA ASP A 147 0.59 8.31 -19.27
C ASP A 147 -0.78 8.05 -18.61
N ARG A 148 -0.85 7.10 -17.68
CA ARG A 148 -2.08 6.78 -16.96
C ARG A 148 -2.41 7.87 -15.94
N PRO A 149 -3.70 8.19 -15.71
CA PRO A 149 -4.10 9.19 -14.71
C PRO A 149 -3.99 8.64 -13.28
N ASP A 150 -2.80 8.23 -12.87
CA ASP A 150 -2.52 7.71 -11.53
C ASP A 150 -2.24 8.81 -10.50
N ILE A 151 -2.18 8.41 -9.23
CA ILE A 151 -1.96 9.32 -8.10
C ILE A 151 -0.67 10.13 -8.27
N TRP A 152 0.39 9.56 -8.84
CA TRP A 152 1.65 10.27 -8.99
C TRP A 152 1.58 11.35 -10.05
N ASN A 153 0.95 11.09 -11.20
CA ASN A 153 0.83 12.10 -12.24
C ASN A 153 0.07 13.33 -11.75
N LEU A 154 -0.95 13.12 -10.91
CA LEU A 154 -1.70 14.22 -10.29
C LEU A 154 -0.88 14.95 -9.22
N VAL A 155 -0.11 14.24 -8.40
CA VAL A 155 0.74 14.85 -7.36
C VAL A 155 1.96 15.56 -7.95
N LEU A 156 2.58 15.01 -8.98
CA LEU A 156 3.76 15.55 -9.66
C LEU A 156 3.40 16.77 -10.53
N SER A 157 2.14 16.91 -10.96
CA SER A 157 1.66 18.09 -11.69
C SER A 157 1.55 19.37 -10.84
N ALA A 158 1.86 19.30 -9.54
CA ALA A 158 1.80 20.43 -8.64
C ALA A 158 2.82 21.52 -8.98
N LYS A 159 2.42 22.79 -8.82
CA LYS A 159 3.29 23.96 -9.05
C LYS A 159 4.56 23.91 -8.19
N GLU A 160 5.66 24.44 -8.74
CA GLU A 160 6.96 24.53 -8.06
C GLU A 160 6.84 25.07 -6.63
N GLY A 161 7.55 24.44 -5.70
CA GLY A 161 7.55 24.79 -4.27
C GLY A 161 6.35 24.25 -3.46
N LYS A 162 5.37 23.60 -4.09
CA LYS A 162 4.21 23.00 -3.38
C LYS A 162 4.07 21.49 -3.55
N GLY A 163 4.97 20.84 -4.28
CA GLY A 163 5.00 19.38 -4.46
C GLY A 163 5.38 18.62 -3.19
N LEU A 164 5.35 17.30 -3.27
CA LEU A 164 5.90 16.42 -2.23
C LEU A 164 7.41 16.29 -2.41
N THR A 165 8.15 16.18 -1.31
CA THR A 165 9.54 15.69 -1.36
C THR A 165 9.56 14.19 -1.60
N LEU A 166 10.69 13.63 -2.08
CA LEU A 166 10.81 12.19 -2.29
C LEU A 166 10.55 11.39 -1.00
N GLU A 167 11.03 11.88 0.14
CA GLU A 167 10.79 11.27 1.45
C GLU A 167 9.30 11.30 1.84
N GLU A 168 8.61 12.40 1.54
CA GLU A 168 7.17 12.50 1.73
C GLU A 168 6.41 11.52 0.83
N MET A 169 6.87 11.32 -0.42
CA MET A 169 6.29 10.33 -1.33
C MET A 169 6.45 8.91 -0.76
N HIS A 170 7.66 8.55 -0.33
CA HIS A 170 7.95 7.26 0.30
C HIS A 170 7.12 7.02 1.57
N SER A 171 6.95 8.05 2.40
CA SER A 171 6.20 7.97 3.65
C SER A 171 4.69 7.82 3.42
N ASN A 172 4.10 8.60 2.50
CA ASN A 172 2.67 8.52 2.22
C ASN A 172 2.27 7.21 1.52
N VAL A 173 3.14 6.64 0.70
CA VAL A 173 2.90 5.32 0.08
C VAL A 173 2.81 4.22 1.12
N LYS A 174 3.72 4.20 2.09
CA LYS A 174 3.68 3.23 3.18
C LYS A 174 2.34 3.34 3.92
N LEU A 175 1.86 4.56 4.13
CA LEU A 175 0.55 4.80 4.73
C LEU A 175 -0.61 4.27 3.87
N PHE A 176 -0.64 4.56 2.57
CA PHE A 176 -1.72 4.10 1.69
C PHE A 176 -1.78 2.59 1.56
N MET A 177 -0.62 1.93 1.50
CA MET A 177 -0.51 0.48 1.51
C MET A 177 -1.06 -0.12 2.81
N LEU A 178 -0.77 0.48 3.96
CA LEU A 178 -1.28 0.01 5.26
C LEU A 178 -2.78 0.26 5.42
N ALA A 179 -3.26 1.46 5.05
CA ALA A 179 -4.65 1.86 5.24
C ALA A 179 -5.62 1.07 4.35
N GLY A 180 -5.24 0.82 3.09
CA GLY A 180 -6.08 0.08 2.17
C GLY A 180 -6.18 -1.42 2.50
N LEU A 181 -5.17 -1.99 3.15
CA LEU A 181 -5.10 -3.41 3.49
C LEU A 181 -6.08 -3.88 4.58
N GLU A 182 -6.47 -3.02 5.52
CA GLU A 182 -7.33 -3.40 6.65
C GLU A 182 -8.80 -3.02 6.46
N THR A 183 -9.10 -2.09 5.55
CA THR A 183 -10.40 -1.40 5.53
C THR A 183 -11.30 -1.73 4.35
N THR A 184 -10.77 -2.39 3.32
CA THR A 184 -11.47 -2.66 2.05
C THR A 184 -11.70 -4.15 1.87
#